data_AF-A0A7C6ZIQ1-F1
#
_entry.id   AF-A0A7C6ZIQ1-F1
#
_cell.length_a   1.000
_cell.length_b   1.000
_cell.length_c   1.000
_cell.angle_alpha   90.00
_cell.angle_beta   90.00
_cell.angle_gamma   90.00
#
_symmetry.space_group_name_H-M   'P 1'
#
loop_
_entity.id
_entity.type
_entity.pdbx_description
1 polymer ?
#
loop_
_entity_poly.entity_id
_entity_poly.type
_entity_poly.pdbx_seq_one_letter_code
_entity_poly.pdbx_strand_id
1 'polypeptide(L)'
;PRVRADLGYPPLVTPTSQIVGSQAVLNVLLGERYKMATNEVKAYLRGLYGKPPGEVNEEVRKKVIGDEEPVTVRPADLLEPGLEAAKHEAGMYVQQPEDVLTYALFPQVAPKFLKEKLARATRVDYDIMERAEEMGGGFYPA
;
A
#
# COMPACT_ATOMS: atom_id res chain seq x y z
N PRO A 1 -6.02 6.86 -25.33
CA PRO A 1 -5.81 8.04 -24.46
C PRO A 1 -4.31 8.20 -24.16
N ARG A 2 -3.81 9.43 -23.96
CA ARG A 2 -2.37 9.74 -23.99
C ARG A 2 -1.54 9.07 -22.89
N VAL A 3 -1.95 9.18 -21.61
CA VAL A 3 -1.22 8.54 -20.48
C VAL A 3 -1.13 7.02 -20.64
N ARG A 4 -2.23 6.37 -21.05
CA ARG A 4 -2.23 4.93 -21.34
C ARG A 4 -1.22 4.55 -22.42
N ALA A 5 -1.06 5.38 -23.46
CA ALA A 5 -0.09 5.14 -24.52
C ALA A 5 1.34 5.30 -23.98
N ASP A 6 1.63 6.34 -23.20
CA ASP A 6 2.96 6.52 -22.60
C ASP A 6 3.37 5.35 -21.71
N LEU A 7 2.41 4.72 -21.02
CA LEU A 7 2.63 3.58 -20.12
C LEU A 7 2.65 2.22 -20.85
N GLY A 8 2.72 2.19 -22.19
CA GLY A 8 2.78 0.94 -22.94
C GLY A 8 1.46 0.18 -23.00
N TYR A 9 0.35 0.90 -23.11
CA TYR A 9 -1.00 0.36 -23.34
C TYR A 9 -1.52 -0.68 -22.32
N PRO A 10 -1.34 -0.51 -20.99
CA PRO A 10 -1.91 -1.45 -20.04
C PRO A 10 -3.44 -1.57 -20.21
N PRO A 11 -4.02 -2.75 -19.93
CA PRO A 11 -5.47 -2.89 -19.79
C PRO A 11 -5.95 -1.92 -18.69
N LEU A 12 -7.10 -1.27 -18.89
CA LEU A 12 -7.65 -0.32 -17.92
C LEU A 12 -8.56 -1.05 -16.93
N VAL A 13 -7.93 -1.86 -16.07
CA VAL A 13 -8.57 -2.59 -14.97
C VAL A 13 -7.91 -2.19 -13.65
N THR A 14 -8.44 -2.59 -12.50
CA THR A 14 -7.74 -2.34 -11.24
C THR A 14 -6.43 -3.14 -11.19
N PRO A 15 -5.29 -2.55 -10.76
CA PRO A 15 -5.11 -1.16 -10.31
C PRO A 15 -4.76 -0.15 -11.42
N THR A 16 -4.40 -0.59 -12.63
CA THR A 16 -3.85 0.25 -13.71
C THR A 16 -4.80 1.35 -14.22
N SER A 17 -6.11 1.14 -14.16
CA SER A 17 -7.11 2.17 -14.51
C SER A 17 -7.01 3.40 -13.61
N GLN A 18 -6.81 3.18 -12.30
CA GLN A 18 -6.65 4.26 -11.32
C GLN A 18 -5.32 4.98 -11.51
N ILE A 19 -4.23 4.25 -11.78
CA ILE A 19 -2.91 4.83 -12.07
C ILE A 19 -2.99 5.79 -13.26
N VAL A 20 -3.56 5.32 -14.38
CA VAL A 20 -3.72 6.12 -15.60
C VAL A 20 -4.65 7.32 -15.35
N GLY A 21 -5.77 7.09 -14.67
CA GLY A 21 -6.76 8.13 -14.39
C GLY A 21 -6.21 9.24 -13.50
N SER A 22 -5.64 8.90 -12.35
CA SER A 22 -5.08 9.85 -11.39
C SER A 22 -3.95 10.68 -12.01
N GLN A 23 -3.05 10.04 -12.78
CA GLN A 23 -1.99 10.77 -13.46
C GLN A 23 -2.52 11.70 -14.56
N ALA A 24 -3.56 11.30 -15.28
CA ALA A 24 -4.21 12.16 -16.25
C ALA A 24 -4.84 13.39 -15.59
N VAL A 25 -5.50 13.23 -14.44
CA VAL A 25 -6.03 14.36 -13.66
C VAL A 25 -4.92 15.32 -13.24
N LEU A 26 -3.81 14.81 -12.69
CA LEU A 26 -2.66 15.64 -12.30
C LEU A 26 -2.06 16.42 -13.48
N ASN A 27 -1.91 15.77 -14.63
CA ASN A 27 -1.41 16.41 -15.84
C ASN A 27 -2.29 17.59 -16.29
N VAL A 28 -3.61 17.48 -16.12
CA VAL A 28 -4.55 18.55 -16.47
C VAL A 28 -4.49 19.67 -15.44
N LEU A 29 -4.55 19.35 -14.15
CA LEU A 29 -4.55 20.36 -13.07
C LEU A 29 -3.27 21.20 -13.03
N LEU A 30 -2.12 20.57 -13.32
CA LEU A 30 -0.83 21.26 -13.33
C LEU A 30 -0.52 21.98 -14.65
N GLY A 31 -1.36 21.80 -15.68
CA GLY A 31 -1.17 22.38 -17.02
C GLY A 31 0.03 21.82 -17.79
N GLU A 32 0.74 20.84 -17.24
CA GLU A 32 1.95 20.26 -17.80
C GLU A 32 2.00 18.75 -17.52
N ARG A 33 2.27 17.95 -18.56
CA ARG A 33 2.35 16.49 -18.44
C ARG A 33 3.57 16.07 -17.63
N TYR A 34 3.33 15.22 -16.63
CA TYR A 34 4.34 14.64 -15.76
C TYR A 34 5.24 15.67 -15.07
N LYS A 35 4.74 16.89 -14.83
CA LYS A 35 5.39 17.86 -13.93
C LYS A 35 5.51 17.28 -12.52
N MET A 36 4.48 16.54 -12.11
CA MET A 36 4.51 15.65 -10.96
C MET A 36 3.99 14.28 -11.39
N ALA A 37 4.55 13.22 -10.82
CA ALA A 37 4.14 11.85 -11.06
C ALA A 37 3.79 11.17 -9.74
N THR A 38 2.70 10.38 -9.73
CA THR A 38 2.31 9.62 -8.54
C THR A 38 3.32 8.50 -8.26
N ASN A 39 3.33 8.01 -7.02
CA ASN A 39 4.21 6.91 -6.64
C ASN A 39 3.90 5.62 -7.42
N GLU A 40 2.63 5.39 -7.76
CA GLU A 40 2.19 4.24 -8.54
C GLU A 40 2.68 4.33 -9.99
N VAL A 41 2.70 5.52 -10.61
CA VAL A 41 3.28 5.70 -11.95
C VAL A 41 4.79 5.45 -11.91
N LYS A 42 5.50 5.96 -10.89
CA LYS A 42 6.93 5.68 -10.70
C LYS A 42 7.17 4.18 -10.56
N ALA A 43 6.42 3.50 -9.70
CA ALA A 43 6.52 2.06 -9.49
C ALA A 43 6.18 1.24 -10.74
N TYR A 44 5.18 1.66 -11.52
CA TYR A 44 4.86 1.06 -12.81
C TYR A 44 6.01 1.20 -13.81
N LEU A 45 6.60 2.39 -13.91
CA LEU A 45 7.73 2.65 -14.82
C LEU A 45 9.03 1.96 -14.38
N ARG A 46 9.19 1.69 -13.09
CA ARG A 46 10.24 0.82 -12.52
C ARG A 46 10.01 -0.67 -12.74
N GLY A 47 8.89 -1.08 -13.35
CA GLY A 47 8.59 -2.50 -13.59
C GLY A 47 8.00 -3.25 -12.40
N LEU A 48 7.66 -2.57 -11.29
CA LEU A 48 7.14 -3.21 -10.07
C LEU A 48 5.72 -3.78 -10.21
N TYR A 49 5.03 -3.45 -11.31
CA TYR A 49 3.74 -4.06 -11.68
C TYR A 49 3.87 -5.15 -12.76
N GLY A 50 5.10 -5.49 -13.13
CA GLY A 50 5.43 -6.42 -14.21
C GLY A 50 5.65 -5.74 -15.55
N LYS A 51 5.70 -6.55 -16.61
CA LYS A 51 6.03 -6.11 -17.97
C LYS A 51 4.82 -5.41 -18.64
N PRO A 52 4.95 -4.16 -19.11
CA PRO A 52 3.93 -3.52 -19.92
C PRO A 52 3.66 -4.29 -21.23
N PRO A 53 2.41 -4.31 -21.75
CA PRO A 53 2.08 -5.07 -22.96
C PRO A 53 2.64 -4.45 -24.24
N GLY A 54 2.89 -3.14 -24.24
CA GLY A 54 3.52 -2.41 -25.34
C GLY A 54 4.72 -1.58 -24.87
N GLU A 55 5.35 -0.88 -25.80
CA GLU A 55 6.49 -0.02 -25.52
C GLU A 55 6.09 1.19 -24.68
N VAL A 56 6.87 1.43 -23.62
CA VAL A 56 6.73 2.61 -22.77
C VAL A 56 7.43 3.79 -23.46
N ASN A 57 6.88 4.99 -23.31
CA ASN A 57 7.54 6.19 -23.76
C ASN A 57 8.78 6.49 -22.89
N GLU A 58 9.97 6.37 -23.49
CA GLU A 58 11.24 6.53 -22.78
C GLU A 58 11.50 7.97 -22.31
N GLU A 59 10.98 9.00 -23.00
CA GLU A 59 11.08 10.38 -22.53
C GLU A 59 10.29 10.57 -21.23
N VAL A 60 9.10 9.97 -21.16
CA VAL A 60 8.26 9.97 -19.95
C VAL A 60 8.92 9.15 -18.85
N ARG A 61 9.46 7.96 -19.16
CA ARG A 61 10.19 7.14 -18.19
C ARG A 61 11.34 7.95 -17.58
N LYS A 62 12.19 8.54 -18.42
CA LYS A 62 13.33 9.34 -17.96
C LYS A 62 12.90 10.56 -17.15
N LYS A 63 11.80 11.24 -17.52
CA LYS A 63 11.26 12.37 -16.75
C LYS A 63 10.77 11.95 -15.35
N VAL A 64 10.24 10.73 -15.21
CA VAL A 64 9.58 10.28 -13.97
C VAL A 64 10.51 9.53 -13.01
N ILE A 65 11.38 8.68 -13.54
CA ILE A 65 12.28 7.82 -12.74
C ILE A 65 13.77 8.13 -12.99
N GLY A 66 14.10 9.12 -13.81
CA GLY A 66 15.49 9.50 -14.09
C GLY A 66 16.24 8.41 -14.85
N ASP A 67 17.44 8.09 -14.38
CA ASP A 67 18.31 7.06 -14.94
C ASP A 67 18.17 5.70 -14.22
N GLU A 68 17.13 5.51 -13.40
CA GLU A 68 16.84 4.23 -12.76
C GLU A 68 16.47 3.17 -13.81
N GLU A 69 17.11 1.99 -13.72
CA GLU A 69 16.78 0.86 -14.58
C GLU A 69 15.51 0.12 -14.10
N PRO A 70 14.53 -0.13 -14.99
CA PRO A 70 13.36 -0.91 -14.62
C PRO A 70 13.72 -2.36 -14.27
N VAL A 71 13.08 -2.89 -13.22
CA VAL A 71 13.13 -4.30 -12.86
C VAL A 71 12.53 -5.14 -13.97
N THR A 72 13.21 -6.23 -14.33
CA THR A 72 12.78 -7.16 -15.40
C THR A 72 12.34 -8.53 -14.89
N VAL A 73 12.61 -8.85 -13.62
CA VAL A 73 12.15 -10.09 -12.96
C VAL A 73 10.70 -9.96 -12.49
N ARG A 74 10.11 -11.07 -12.02
CA ARG A 74 8.80 -11.02 -11.36
C ARG A 74 8.94 -10.21 -10.07
N PRO A 75 8.18 -9.11 -9.87
CA PRO A 75 8.38 -8.21 -8.73
C PRO A 75 8.31 -8.87 -7.34
N ALA A 76 7.54 -9.95 -7.20
CA ALA A 76 7.44 -10.70 -5.95
C ALA A 76 8.74 -11.43 -5.57
N ASP A 77 9.64 -11.66 -6.52
CA ASP A 77 10.94 -12.30 -6.26
C ASP A 77 11.90 -11.36 -5.50
N LEU A 78 11.57 -10.06 -5.41
CA LEU A 78 12.32 -9.07 -4.64
C LEU A 78 11.82 -8.91 -3.20
N LEU A 79 10.74 -9.60 -2.83
CA LEU A 79 10.10 -9.47 -1.52
C LEU A 79 10.52 -10.61 -0.60
N GLU A 80 10.87 -10.26 0.63
CA GLU A 80 11.08 -11.24 1.69
C GLU A 80 9.75 -11.82 2.19
N PRO A 81 9.73 -13.07 2.71
CA PRO A 81 8.53 -13.64 3.33
C PRO A 81 7.99 -12.78 4.49
N GLY A 82 6.77 -12.25 4.35
CA GLY A 82 6.20 -11.29 5.31
C GLY A 82 5.32 -11.87 6.43
N LEU A 83 5.02 -13.17 6.42
CA LEU A 83 3.98 -13.73 7.32
C LEU A 83 4.37 -13.67 8.81
N GLU A 84 5.61 -14.02 9.15
CA GLU A 84 6.08 -13.98 10.54
C GLU A 84 6.17 -12.54 11.06
N ALA A 85 6.59 -11.60 10.22
CA ALA A 85 6.61 -10.19 10.57
C ALA A 85 5.20 -9.67 10.85
N ALA A 86 4.24 -9.97 9.97
CA ALA A 86 2.84 -9.59 10.14
C ALA A 86 2.22 -10.19 11.42
N LYS A 87 2.58 -11.43 11.77
CA LYS A 87 2.12 -12.08 13.01
C LYS A 87 2.65 -11.37 14.25
N HIS A 88 3.93 -10.99 14.24
CA HIS A 88 4.55 -10.26 15.33
C HIS A 88 3.94 -8.86 15.48
N GLU A 89 3.73 -8.14 14.38
CA GLU A 89 3.20 -6.78 14.38
C GLU A 89 1.69 -6.72 14.69
N ALA A 90 0.90 -7.73 14.31
CA ALA A 90 -0.50 -7.84 14.71
C ALA A 90 -0.66 -8.05 16.23
N GLY A 91 0.37 -8.63 16.87
CA GLY A 91 0.51 -8.68 18.32
C GLY A 91 -0.62 -9.43 19.04
N MET A 92 -0.99 -8.92 20.21
CA MET A 92 -1.98 -9.56 21.10
C MET A 92 -3.42 -9.53 20.57
N TYR A 93 -3.68 -8.79 19.48
CA TYR A 93 -5.02 -8.65 18.92
C TYR A 93 -5.43 -9.83 18.02
N VAL A 94 -4.47 -10.72 17.71
CA VAL A 94 -4.69 -11.92 16.90
C VAL A 94 -5.48 -12.94 17.71
N GLN A 95 -6.67 -13.30 17.24
CA GLN A 95 -7.51 -14.35 17.82
C GLN A 95 -7.55 -15.60 16.93
N GLN A 96 -7.27 -15.45 15.63
CA GLN A 96 -7.28 -16.52 14.63
C GLN A 96 -6.26 -16.26 13.51
N PRO A 97 -5.85 -17.27 12.73
CA PRO A 97 -4.88 -17.10 11.63
C PRO A 97 -5.27 -16.01 10.62
N GLU A 98 -6.56 -15.83 10.36
CA GLU A 98 -7.11 -14.83 9.44
C GLU A 98 -6.88 -13.40 9.92
N ASP A 99 -6.68 -13.17 11.22
CA ASP A 99 -6.33 -11.84 11.75
C ASP A 99 -4.90 -11.44 11.33
N VAL A 100 -3.99 -12.42 11.24
CA VAL A 100 -2.63 -12.19 10.71
C VAL A 100 -2.69 -11.82 9.23
N LEU A 101 -3.55 -12.50 8.45
CA LEU A 101 -3.77 -12.15 7.04
C LEU A 101 -4.43 -10.78 6.88
N THR A 102 -5.36 -10.43 7.77
CA THR A 102 -5.98 -9.10 7.81
C THR A 102 -4.93 -8.02 8.03
N TYR A 103 -3.99 -8.25 8.96
CA TYR A 103 -2.86 -7.35 9.17
C TYR A 103 -1.94 -7.28 7.94
N ALA A 104 -1.55 -8.43 7.38
CA ALA A 104 -0.66 -8.49 6.23
C ALA A 104 -1.22 -7.75 4.99
N LEU A 105 -2.54 -7.79 4.79
CA LEU A 105 -3.21 -7.11 3.67
C LEU A 105 -3.45 -5.61 3.93
N PHE A 106 -3.74 -5.23 5.19
CA PHE A 106 -4.15 -3.87 5.54
C PHE A 106 -3.48 -3.35 6.82
N PRO A 107 -2.14 -3.24 6.88
CA PRO A 107 -1.41 -2.96 8.13
C PRO A 107 -1.77 -1.60 8.77
N GLN A 108 -2.24 -0.63 7.99
CA GLN A 108 -2.67 0.68 8.52
C GLN A 108 -4.08 0.66 9.13
N VAL A 109 -4.95 -0.26 8.70
CA VAL A 109 -6.36 -0.32 9.11
C VAL A 109 -6.59 -1.44 10.13
N ALA A 110 -5.84 -2.54 10.01
CA ALA A 110 -6.00 -3.74 10.80
C ALA A 110 -5.80 -3.53 12.32
N PRO A 111 -4.82 -2.76 12.83
CA PRO A 111 -4.61 -2.63 14.28
C PRO A 111 -5.85 -2.11 15.00
N LYS A 112 -6.45 -1.03 14.48
CA LYS A 112 -7.68 -0.46 15.03
C LYS A 112 -8.84 -1.45 14.94
N PHE A 113 -9.01 -2.08 13.78
CA PHE A 113 -10.07 -3.07 13.58
C PHE A 113 -9.96 -4.28 14.52
N LEU A 114 -8.76 -4.83 14.68
CA LEU A 114 -8.50 -6.00 15.51
C LEU A 114 -8.65 -5.66 17.00
N LYS A 115 -8.19 -4.48 17.43
CA LYS A 115 -8.41 -3.96 18.79
C LYS A 115 -9.91 -3.84 19.11
N GLU A 116 -10.69 -3.22 18.22
CA GLU A 116 -12.15 -3.10 18.38
C GLU A 116 -12.85 -4.47 18.36
N LYS A 117 -12.39 -5.40 17.51
CA LYS A 117 -12.90 -6.78 17.46
C LYS A 117 -12.65 -7.51 18.78
N LEU A 118 -11.44 -7.39 19.33
CA LEU A 118 -11.09 -7.98 20.62
C LEU A 118 -11.89 -7.34 21.77
N ALA A 119 -12.01 -6.01 21.78
CA ALA A 119 -12.80 -5.26 22.77
C ALA A 119 -14.25 -5.74 22.83
N ARG A 120 -14.89 -5.94 21.67
CA ARG A 120 -16.26 -6.47 21.60
C ARG A 120 -16.37 -7.90 22.12
N ALA A 121 -15.37 -8.74 21.88
CA ALA A 121 -15.38 -10.13 22.31
C ALA A 121 -15.19 -10.27 23.82
N THR A 122 -14.28 -9.50 24.42
CA THR A 122 -13.94 -9.58 25.84
C THR A 122 -14.73 -8.62 26.73
N ARG A 123 -15.42 -7.63 26.14
CA ARG A 123 -16.04 -6.49 26.82
C ARG A 123 -15.04 -5.67 27.65
N VAL A 124 -13.76 -5.69 27.25
CA VAL A 124 -12.68 -4.92 27.85
C VAL A 124 -12.41 -3.69 26.98
N ASP A 125 -12.31 -2.53 27.62
CA ASP A 125 -11.83 -1.32 26.97
C ASP A 125 -10.29 -1.31 26.98
N TYR A 126 -9.70 -1.69 25.85
CA TYR A 126 -8.25 -1.75 25.70
C TYR A 126 -7.60 -0.36 25.62
N ASP A 127 -8.35 0.71 25.36
CA ASP A 127 -7.80 2.09 25.45
C ASP A 127 -7.60 2.48 26.91
N ILE A 128 -8.52 2.10 27.80
CA ILE A 128 -8.37 2.29 29.25
C ILE A 128 -7.24 1.42 29.79
N MET A 129 -7.12 0.18 29.31
CA MET A 129 -6.07 -0.74 29.74
C MET A 129 -4.66 -0.22 29.39
N GLU A 130 -4.42 0.19 28.14
CA GLU A 130 -3.13 0.74 27.71
C GLU A 130 -2.77 2.01 28.50
N ARG A 131 -3.73 2.92 28.74
CA ARG A 131 -3.50 4.10 29.59
C ARG A 131 -3.15 3.73 31.02
N ALA A 132 -3.75 2.69 31.59
CA ALA A 132 -3.45 2.23 32.94
C ALA A 132 -2.03 1.63 33.04
N GLU A 133 -1.58 0.92 31.99
CA GLU A 133 -0.19 0.44 31.89
C GLU A 133 0.81 1.60 31.77
N GLU A 134 0.52 2.61 30.94
CA GLU A 134 1.36 3.82 30.80
C GLU A 134 1.46 4.62 32.11
N MET A 135 0.41 4.62 32.92
CA MET A 135 0.37 5.30 34.23
C MET A 135 0.90 4.46 35.40
N GLY A 136 1.38 3.23 35.14
CA GLY A 136 2.04 2.39 36.14
C GLY A 136 1.14 1.79 37.23
N GLY A 137 -0.18 1.70 37.03
CA GLY A 137 -1.09 1.15 38.02
C GLY A 137 -2.55 1.03 37.55
N GLY A 138 -3.21 -0.06 37.95
CA GLY A 138 -4.55 -0.45 37.52
C GLY A 138 -5.64 0.58 37.84
N PHE A 139 -6.54 0.80 36.88
CA PHE A 139 -7.69 1.68 37.03
C PHE A 139 -8.79 0.99 37.83
N TYR A 140 -8.91 1.30 39.13
CA TYR A 140 -10.03 0.86 39.96
C TYR A 140 -11.12 1.92 39.92
N PRO A 141 -12.36 1.59 39.48
CA PRO A 141 -13.48 2.51 39.61
C PRO A 141 -13.78 2.75 41.10
N ALA A 142 -14.01 4.01 41.46
CA ALA A 142 -14.49 4.41 42.78
C ALA A 142 -15.95 4.00 42.99
#